data_AF-A0ABD2C6S4-F1
#
_entry.id   AF-A0ABD2C6S4-F1
#
_cell.length_a   1.000
_cell.length_b   1.000
_cell.length_c   1.000
_cell.angle_alpha   90.00
_cell.angle_beta   90.00
_cell.angle_gamma   90.00
#
_symmetry.space_group_name_H-M   'P 1'
#
loop_
_entity.id
_entity.type
_entity.pdbx_description
1 polymer ?
#
loop_
_entity_poly.entity_id
_entity_poly.type
_entity_poly.pdbx_seq_one_letter_code
_entity_poly.pdbx_strand_id
1 'polypeptide(L)'
;MDEDDSLPEYQENNSVAVAESLWKFIHCPVTTIFSDYKSIAAEQILCSLLESILKSSLNLRNVLIPPYNVIPYDDNLYVQYEAFTTWLFGAMFYIVGNPLSNEVLLKSIEVQACMLRILSAHHSVTFTKISTKYISILEELVRFYEHSTENDEVVLSNFMTIDNCIPDLDLSTYPVTVKFDFITSVQRSILEIINKSGISTWDQEKLWNIFIETLIKSAPDIKLNILELSTQLIELCDSTSQYASTLIIYITEIIRTIPTWTSFGQLTIEALNQYVKTLLQVIRTLVASTNLTTLCFEIIDLLEHEFIG
;
A
#
# COMPACT_ATOMS: atom_id res chain seq x y z
N MET A 1 -10.44 10.45 59.02
CA MET A 1 -10.17 11.55 58.08
C MET A 1 -9.90 10.82 56.80
N ASP A 2 -10.97 10.54 56.09
CA ASP A 2 -10.99 9.61 54.95
C ASP A 2 -10.51 10.39 53.73
N GLU A 3 -9.38 9.96 53.18
CA GLU A 3 -8.87 10.45 51.91
C GLU A 3 -9.73 9.83 50.79
N ASP A 4 -10.56 10.69 50.20
CA ASP A 4 -11.31 10.43 48.98
C ASP A 4 -10.33 10.40 47.80
N ASP A 5 -9.90 9.19 47.46
CA ASP A 5 -8.93 8.89 46.40
C ASP A 5 -9.66 8.52 45.10
N SER A 6 -10.56 9.38 44.64
CA SER A 6 -11.39 9.11 43.46
C SER A 6 -11.11 10.08 42.31
N LEU A 7 -10.22 9.70 41.38
CA LEU A 7 -10.14 10.17 39.97
C LEU A 7 -9.33 9.14 39.12
N PRO A 8 -9.64 8.82 37.83
CA PRO A 8 -10.70 9.37 36.96
C PRO A 8 -11.41 8.32 36.06
N GLU A 9 -12.52 7.70 36.49
CA GLU A 9 -13.37 6.86 35.61
C GLU A 9 -14.11 7.69 34.52
N TYR A 10 -14.19 9.02 34.69
CA TYR A 10 -14.94 9.92 33.81
C TYR A 10 -14.23 10.29 32.49
N GLN A 11 -12.90 10.13 32.39
CA GLN A 11 -12.18 10.48 31.15
C GLN A 11 -12.16 9.33 30.13
N GLU A 12 -12.19 8.08 30.62
CA GLU A 12 -12.13 6.87 29.78
C GLU A 12 -13.40 6.68 28.95
N ASN A 13 -14.57 6.73 29.59
CA ASN A 13 -15.88 6.61 28.93
C ASN A 13 -16.09 7.65 27.83
N ASN A 14 -15.54 8.85 28.02
CA ASN A 14 -15.71 9.93 27.05
C ASN A 14 -14.87 9.70 25.78
N SER A 15 -13.68 9.09 25.91
CA SER A 15 -12.81 8.81 24.76
C SER A 15 -13.31 7.66 23.88
N VAL A 16 -13.88 6.62 24.49
CA VAL A 16 -14.48 5.48 23.78
C VAL A 16 -15.75 5.92 23.05
N ALA A 17 -16.63 6.68 23.71
CA ALA A 17 -17.84 7.22 23.07
C ALA A 17 -17.53 8.14 21.87
N VAL A 18 -16.41 8.89 21.94
CA VAL A 18 -15.93 9.70 20.81
C VAL A 18 -15.48 8.81 19.65
N ALA A 19 -14.74 7.73 19.92
CA ALA A 19 -14.33 6.78 18.89
C ALA A 19 -15.53 6.11 18.21
N GLU A 20 -16.50 5.62 18.98
CA GLU A 20 -17.75 5.03 18.44
C GLU A 20 -18.53 6.01 17.56
N SER A 21 -18.61 7.28 17.97
CA SER A 21 -19.26 8.33 17.19
C SER A 21 -18.53 8.58 15.87
N LEU A 22 -17.19 8.58 15.89
CA LEU A 22 -16.37 8.72 14.69
C LEU A 22 -16.44 7.49 13.79
N TRP A 23 -16.53 6.29 14.36
CA TRP A 23 -16.76 5.06 13.61
C TRP A 23 -18.09 5.12 12.86
N LYS A 24 -19.19 5.50 13.53
CA LYS A 24 -20.50 5.70 12.89
C LYS A 24 -20.45 6.79 11.81
N PHE A 25 -19.74 7.89 12.06
CA PHE A 25 -19.57 8.97 11.09
C PHE A 25 -18.87 8.52 9.80
N ILE A 26 -17.90 7.61 9.89
CA ILE A 26 -17.20 7.08 8.71
C ILE A 26 -18.00 5.92 8.09
N HIS A 27 -18.53 5.02 8.91
CA HIS A 27 -19.17 3.78 8.48
C HIS A 27 -20.46 3.99 7.71
N CYS A 28 -21.38 4.82 8.23
CA CYS A 28 -22.69 5.02 7.62
C CYS A 28 -22.60 5.59 6.18
N PRO A 29 -21.76 6.62 5.90
CA PRO A 29 -21.56 7.07 4.53
C PRO A 29 -20.93 6.02 3.62
N VAL A 30 -19.90 5.29 4.06
CA VAL A 30 -19.24 4.25 3.23
C VAL A 30 -20.23 3.16 2.83
N THR A 31 -20.96 2.60 3.79
CA THR A 31 -21.95 1.53 3.53
C THR A 31 -23.06 2.01 2.60
N THR A 32 -23.55 3.24 2.81
CA THR A 32 -24.56 3.85 1.93
C THR A 32 -24.04 4.00 0.50
N ILE A 33 -22.83 4.55 0.33
CA ILE A 33 -22.22 4.73 -1.01
C ILE A 33 -22.01 3.38 -1.68
N PHE A 34 -21.51 2.38 -0.95
CA PHE A 34 -21.16 1.08 -1.55
C PHE A 34 -22.40 0.27 -1.93
N SER A 35 -23.54 0.48 -1.24
CA SER A 35 -24.82 -0.12 -1.61
C SER A 35 -25.34 0.35 -2.99
N ASP A 36 -24.95 1.55 -3.43
CA ASP A 36 -25.29 2.12 -4.74
C ASP A 36 -24.06 2.79 -5.39
N TYR A 37 -22.99 2.00 -5.51
CA TYR A 37 -21.65 2.49 -5.88
C TYR A 37 -21.59 3.14 -7.26
N LYS A 38 -22.51 2.79 -8.16
CA LYS A 38 -22.56 3.32 -9.54
C LYS A 38 -23.49 4.53 -9.72
N SER A 39 -24.07 5.05 -8.64
CA SER A 39 -24.93 6.23 -8.72
C SER A 39 -24.13 7.48 -9.11
N ILE A 40 -24.79 8.42 -9.78
CA ILE A 40 -24.17 9.68 -10.25
C ILE A 40 -23.61 10.51 -9.07
N ALA A 41 -24.21 10.38 -7.89
CA ALA A 41 -23.78 11.09 -6.69
C ALA A 41 -22.64 10.36 -5.93
N ALA A 42 -22.42 9.07 -6.17
CA ALA A 42 -21.46 8.26 -5.41
C ALA A 42 -20.05 8.85 -5.46
N GLU A 43 -19.59 9.26 -6.65
CA GLU A 43 -18.25 9.82 -6.82
C GLU A 43 -18.05 11.09 -5.99
N GLN A 44 -18.98 12.04 -6.08
CA GLN A 44 -18.88 13.32 -5.37
C GLN A 44 -18.93 13.14 -3.85
N ILE A 45 -19.84 12.28 -3.37
CA ILE A 45 -19.97 12.00 -1.94
C ILE A 45 -18.72 11.28 -1.43
N LEU A 46 -18.19 10.31 -2.20
CA LEU A 46 -16.98 9.58 -1.85
C LEU A 46 -15.75 10.49 -1.82
N CYS A 47 -15.57 11.35 -2.83
CA CYS A 47 -14.52 12.37 -2.83
C CYS A 47 -14.59 13.25 -1.58
N SER A 48 -15.78 13.75 -1.24
CA SER A 48 -15.99 14.62 -0.06
C SER A 48 -15.69 13.89 1.24
N LEU A 49 -16.07 12.61 1.35
CA LEU A 49 -15.79 11.77 2.50
C LEU A 49 -14.29 11.53 2.67
N LEU A 50 -13.59 11.14 1.61
CA LEU A 50 -12.14 10.90 1.63
C LEU A 50 -11.38 12.16 2.01
N GLU A 51 -11.78 13.33 1.48
CA GLU A 51 -11.23 14.61 1.90
C GLU A 51 -11.47 14.92 3.38
N SER A 52 -12.67 14.63 3.88
CA SER A 52 -13.01 14.84 5.29
C SER A 52 -12.14 13.97 6.20
N ILE A 53 -11.89 12.72 5.81
CA ILE A 53 -11.00 11.81 6.53
C ILE A 53 -9.57 12.37 6.55
N LEU A 54 -9.04 12.81 5.39
CA LEU A 54 -7.69 13.37 5.29
C LEU A 54 -7.51 14.67 6.09
N LYS A 55 -8.48 15.59 6.01
CA LYS A 55 -8.45 16.86 6.75
C LYS A 55 -8.53 16.65 8.26
N SER A 56 -9.13 15.54 8.69
CA SER A 56 -9.35 15.20 10.10
C SER A 56 -8.33 14.21 10.65
N SER A 57 -7.08 14.23 10.17
CA SER A 57 -6.04 13.26 10.54
C SER A 57 -5.81 13.11 12.06
N LEU A 58 -5.98 14.19 12.83
CA LEU A 58 -5.94 14.14 14.30
C LEU A 58 -7.10 13.32 14.90
N ASN A 59 -8.29 13.40 14.31
CA ASN A 59 -9.45 12.58 14.72
C ASN A 59 -9.30 11.14 14.23
N LEU A 60 -8.63 10.92 13.09
CA LEU A 60 -8.34 9.59 12.56
C LEU A 60 -7.45 8.77 13.51
N ARG A 61 -6.57 9.43 14.27
CA ARG A 61 -5.86 8.76 15.38
C ARG A 61 -6.81 8.11 16.39
N ASN A 62 -7.86 8.82 16.81
CA ASN A 62 -8.85 8.30 17.77
C ASN A 62 -9.74 7.21 17.16
N VAL A 63 -9.78 7.09 15.83
CA VAL A 63 -10.47 6.01 15.12
C VAL A 63 -9.64 4.73 15.09
N LEU A 64 -8.32 4.86 15.00
CA LEU A 64 -7.39 3.77 14.73
C LEU A 64 -6.65 3.26 15.97
N ILE A 65 -6.42 4.12 16.95
CA ILE A 65 -5.58 3.85 18.12
C ILE A 65 -6.44 3.90 19.39
N PRO A 66 -6.53 2.81 20.15
CA PRO A 66 -7.22 2.83 21.43
C PRO A 66 -6.50 3.78 22.41
N PRO A 67 -7.24 4.42 23.33
CA PRO A 67 -6.66 5.35 24.28
C PRO A 67 -5.63 4.67 25.21
N TYR A 68 -4.52 5.36 25.51
CA TYR A 68 -3.38 4.81 26.26
C TYR A 68 -3.69 4.33 27.68
N ASN A 69 -4.81 4.75 28.27
CA ASN A 69 -5.17 4.42 29.65
C ASN A 69 -6.06 3.17 29.75
N VAL A 70 -6.34 2.50 28.63
CA VAL A 70 -7.04 1.21 28.65
C VAL A 70 -6.10 0.20 29.27
N ILE A 71 -6.33 -0.08 30.56
CA ILE A 71 -5.74 -1.16 31.34
C ILE A 71 -5.66 -2.41 30.43
N PRO A 72 -4.58 -3.22 30.48
CA PRO A 72 -4.33 -4.33 29.54
C PRO A 72 -5.31 -5.53 29.65
N TYR A 73 -6.57 -5.30 30.01
CA TYR A 73 -7.59 -6.32 30.27
C TYR A 73 -8.94 -6.11 29.56
N ASP A 74 -9.15 -5.03 28.80
CA ASP A 74 -10.32 -4.97 27.90
C ASP A 74 -9.95 -5.44 26.49
N ASP A 75 -9.72 -6.75 26.38
CA ASP A 75 -9.45 -7.43 25.10
C ASP A 75 -10.54 -7.11 24.06
N ASN A 76 -11.79 -6.84 24.48
CA ASN A 76 -12.88 -6.54 23.57
C ASN A 76 -12.68 -5.19 22.88
N LEU A 77 -12.24 -4.15 23.59
CA LEU A 77 -12.01 -2.85 22.98
C LEU A 77 -10.89 -2.90 21.93
N TYR A 78 -9.78 -3.59 22.22
CA TYR A 78 -8.72 -3.78 21.23
C TYR A 78 -9.21 -4.54 19.99
N VAL A 79 -10.02 -5.59 20.19
CA VAL A 79 -10.65 -6.34 19.10
C VAL A 79 -11.57 -5.43 18.26
N GLN A 80 -12.32 -4.53 18.88
CA GLN A 80 -13.15 -3.55 18.18
C GLN A 80 -12.34 -2.59 17.31
N TYR A 81 -11.29 -1.97 17.87
CA TYR A 81 -10.41 -1.08 17.11
C TYR A 81 -9.73 -1.81 15.95
N GLU A 82 -9.27 -3.04 16.16
CA GLU A 82 -8.68 -3.86 15.10
C GLU A 82 -9.71 -4.21 14.01
N ALA A 83 -10.92 -4.61 14.41
CA ALA A 83 -11.99 -4.93 13.47
C ALA A 83 -12.38 -3.71 12.63
N PHE A 84 -12.61 -2.56 13.25
CA PHE A 84 -12.94 -1.33 12.52
C PHE A 84 -11.80 -0.89 11.60
N THR A 85 -10.55 -0.93 12.09
CA THR A 85 -9.39 -0.56 11.29
C THR A 85 -9.25 -1.47 10.08
N THR A 86 -9.36 -2.79 10.28
CA THR A 86 -9.29 -3.77 9.18
C THR A 86 -10.41 -3.57 8.18
N TRP A 87 -11.63 -3.32 8.65
CA TRP A 87 -12.78 -2.99 7.82
C TRP A 87 -12.53 -1.75 6.98
N LEU A 88 -12.05 -0.67 7.61
CA LEU A 88 -11.80 0.60 6.93
C LEU A 88 -10.73 0.46 5.85
N PHE A 89 -9.64 -0.27 6.13
CA PHE A 89 -8.65 -0.62 5.11
C PHE A 89 -9.26 -1.43 3.96
N GLY A 90 -10.10 -2.42 4.26
CA GLY A 90 -10.82 -3.18 3.25
C GLY A 90 -11.73 -2.31 2.38
N ALA A 91 -12.49 -1.39 2.98
CA ALA A 91 -13.34 -0.47 2.26
C ALA A 91 -12.53 0.50 1.37
N MET A 92 -11.42 1.04 1.87
CA MET A 92 -10.55 1.89 1.04
C MET A 92 -9.87 1.10 -0.08
N PHE A 93 -9.48 -0.14 0.18
CA PHE A 93 -8.89 -1.03 -0.82
C PHE A 93 -9.90 -1.46 -1.89
N TYR A 94 -11.18 -1.60 -1.54
CA TYR A 94 -12.25 -1.81 -2.51
C TYR A 94 -12.31 -0.71 -3.57
N ILE A 95 -12.12 0.55 -3.14
CA ILE A 95 -12.02 1.71 -4.05
C ILE A 95 -10.80 1.59 -4.96
N VAL A 96 -9.69 1.04 -4.48
CA VAL A 96 -8.48 0.85 -5.31
C VAL A 96 -8.73 -0.11 -6.47
N GLY A 97 -9.45 -1.22 -6.22
CA GLY A 97 -9.79 -2.17 -7.27
C GLY A 97 -10.96 -1.76 -8.16
N ASN A 98 -11.81 -0.83 -7.70
CA ASN A 98 -12.98 -0.37 -8.42
C ASN A 98 -13.10 1.17 -8.40
N PRO A 99 -12.12 1.94 -8.87
CA PRO A 99 -12.17 3.39 -8.71
C PRO A 99 -13.26 4.01 -9.59
N LEU A 100 -14.07 4.91 -9.02
CA LEU A 100 -15.05 5.71 -9.78
C LEU A 100 -14.36 6.76 -10.66
N SER A 101 -13.23 7.29 -10.19
CA SER A 101 -12.37 8.20 -10.95
C SER A 101 -10.94 8.18 -10.42
N ASN A 102 -10.02 8.74 -11.20
CA ASN A 102 -8.62 8.89 -10.78
C ASN A 102 -8.48 9.75 -9.52
N GLU A 103 -9.33 10.76 -9.35
CA GLU A 103 -9.31 11.59 -8.14
C GLU A 103 -9.70 10.77 -6.90
N VAL A 104 -10.76 9.97 -7.00
CA VAL A 104 -11.18 9.05 -5.93
C VAL A 104 -10.07 8.04 -5.59
N LEU A 105 -9.43 7.46 -6.61
CA LEU A 105 -8.32 6.51 -6.44
C LEU A 105 -7.16 7.14 -5.65
N LEU A 106 -6.69 8.31 -6.08
CA LEU A 106 -5.56 9.01 -5.45
C LEU A 106 -5.88 9.39 -3.99
N LYS A 107 -7.10 9.86 -3.71
CA LYS A 107 -7.51 10.15 -2.33
C LYS A 107 -7.59 8.88 -1.48
N SER A 108 -8.07 7.76 -2.03
CA SER A 108 -8.10 6.49 -1.31
C SER A 108 -6.70 5.99 -0.95
N ILE A 109 -5.74 6.10 -1.89
CA ILE A 109 -4.32 5.79 -1.66
C ILE A 109 -3.76 6.67 -0.54
N GLU A 110 -4.02 7.98 -0.58
CA GLU A 110 -3.54 8.91 0.45
C GLU A 110 -4.16 8.62 1.83
N VAL A 111 -5.45 8.27 1.89
CA VAL A 111 -6.11 7.86 3.14
C VAL A 111 -5.44 6.62 3.71
N GLN A 112 -5.26 5.57 2.90
CA GLN A 112 -4.60 4.33 3.33
C GLN A 112 -3.17 4.58 3.83
N ALA A 113 -2.39 5.38 3.09
CA ALA A 113 -1.05 5.76 3.51
C ALA A 113 -1.04 6.61 4.80
N CYS A 114 -2.01 7.50 4.99
CA CYS A 114 -2.18 8.28 6.22
C CYS A 114 -2.50 7.37 7.41
N MET A 115 -3.43 6.43 7.27
CA MET A 115 -3.78 5.46 8.30
C MET A 115 -2.56 4.60 8.69
N LEU A 116 -1.80 4.10 7.71
CA LEU A 116 -0.58 3.34 7.97
C LEU A 116 0.48 4.15 8.73
N ARG A 117 0.69 5.43 8.36
CA ARG A 117 1.61 6.32 9.09
C ARG A 117 1.18 6.49 10.54
N ILE A 118 -0.11 6.69 10.80
CA ILE A 118 -0.64 6.80 12.16
C ILE A 118 -0.39 5.51 12.93
N LEU A 119 -0.74 4.36 12.38
CA LEU A 119 -0.56 3.05 13.03
C LEU A 119 0.93 2.79 13.33
N SER A 120 1.82 3.08 12.38
CA SER A 120 3.26 2.92 12.52
C SER A 120 3.84 3.82 13.61
N ALA A 121 3.48 5.12 13.60
CA ALA A 121 3.97 6.10 14.58
C ALA A 121 3.56 5.77 16.03
N HIS A 122 2.52 4.95 16.21
CA HIS A 122 2.03 4.49 17.51
C HIS A 122 2.47 3.06 17.85
N HIS A 123 3.35 2.45 17.05
CA HIS A 123 3.80 1.06 17.22
C HIS A 123 2.65 0.06 17.36
N SER A 124 1.54 0.30 16.66
CA SER A 124 0.36 -0.56 16.74
C SER A 124 0.65 -1.92 16.10
N VAL A 125 0.32 -3.02 16.79
CA VAL A 125 0.38 -4.37 16.21
C VAL A 125 -0.49 -4.48 14.95
N THR A 126 -1.56 -3.69 14.88
CA THR A 126 -2.43 -3.58 13.70
C THR A 126 -1.66 -3.08 12.48
N PHE A 127 -0.62 -2.25 12.62
CA PHE A 127 0.25 -1.86 11.51
C PHE A 127 0.85 -3.11 10.84
N THR A 128 1.49 -3.99 11.60
CA THR A 128 2.13 -5.21 11.09
C THR A 128 1.12 -6.15 10.42
N LYS A 129 -0.09 -6.26 10.99
CA LYS A 129 -1.17 -7.07 10.40
C LYS A 129 -1.63 -6.51 9.05
N ILE A 130 -1.87 -5.21 8.96
CA ILE A 130 -2.33 -4.54 7.73
C ILE A 130 -1.24 -4.51 6.66
N SER A 131 0.01 -4.16 7.02
CA SER A 131 1.13 -4.14 6.07
C SER A 131 1.41 -5.53 5.49
N THR A 132 1.34 -6.58 6.32
CA THR A 132 1.44 -7.97 5.84
C THR A 132 0.32 -8.34 4.87
N LYS A 133 -0.92 -7.85 5.08
CA LYS A 133 -2.02 -8.05 4.12
C LYS A 133 -1.72 -7.43 2.77
N TYR A 134 -1.17 -6.20 2.72
CA TYR A 134 -0.76 -5.58 1.45
C TYR A 134 0.34 -6.36 0.73
N ILE A 135 1.35 -6.84 1.45
CA ILE A 135 2.42 -7.68 0.86
C ILE A 135 1.81 -8.97 0.31
N SER A 136 0.93 -9.62 1.07
CA SER A 136 0.22 -10.83 0.62
C SER A 136 -0.63 -10.59 -0.62
N ILE A 137 -1.31 -9.45 -0.73
CA ILE A 137 -2.06 -9.10 -1.94
C ILE A 137 -1.11 -8.92 -3.12
N LEU A 138 0.02 -8.22 -2.92
CA LEU A 138 1.01 -8.02 -3.98
C LEU A 138 1.59 -9.35 -4.47
N GLU A 139 1.91 -10.27 -3.56
CA GLU A 139 2.33 -11.65 -3.89
C GLU A 139 1.28 -12.39 -4.72
N GLU A 140 0.01 -12.31 -4.32
CA GLU A 140 -1.09 -12.96 -5.02
C GLU A 140 -1.25 -12.41 -6.44
N LEU A 141 -1.20 -11.09 -6.60
CA LEU A 141 -1.27 -10.42 -7.90
C LEU A 141 -0.08 -10.77 -8.80
N VAL A 142 1.14 -10.84 -8.25
CA VAL A 142 2.34 -11.22 -9.00
C VAL A 142 2.25 -12.66 -9.51
N ARG A 143 1.83 -13.60 -8.65
CA ARG A 143 1.65 -15.01 -9.04
C ARG A 143 0.54 -15.18 -10.07
N PHE A 144 -0.55 -14.44 -9.90
CA PHE A 144 -1.67 -14.46 -10.84
C PHE A 144 -1.25 -13.92 -12.20
N TYR A 145 -0.58 -12.78 -12.27
CA TYR A 145 -0.10 -12.19 -13.53
C TYR A 145 0.76 -13.15 -14.36
N GLU A 146 1.62 -13.96 -13.71
CA GLU A 146 2.50 -14.93 -14.37
C GLU A 146 1.75 -16.10 -15.04
N HIS A 147 0.58 -16.49 -14.54
CA HIS A 147 -0.13 -17.71 -14.94
C HIS A 147 -1.49 -17.45 -15.62
N SER A 148 -1.89 -16.19 -15.74
CA SER A 148 -3.22 -15.81 -16.20
C SER A 148 -3.24 -15.29 -17.64
N THR A 149 -4.42 -15.37 -18.22
CA THR A 149 -4.77 -14.84 -19.55
C THR A 149 -5.73 -13.65 -19.42
N GLU A 150 -5.94 -12.91 -20.52
CA GLU A 150 -6.72 -11.66 -20.54
C GLU A 150 -8.15 -11.77 -19.97
N ASN A 151 -8.75 -12.96 -19.97
CA ASN A 151 -10.12 -13.17 -19.47
C ASN A 151 -10.19 -13.59 -18.00
N ASP A 152 -9.05 -13.84 -17.35
CA ASP A 152 -9.03 -14.34 -15.99
C ASP A 152 -9.24 -13.19 -14.99
N GLU A 153 -9.82 -13.54 -13.84
CA GLU A 153 -10.00 -12.63 -12.70
C GLU A 153 -9.54 -13.29 -11.41
N VAL A 154 -9.08 -12.46 -10.47
CA VAL A 154 -8.70 -12.87 -9.12
C VAL A 154 -9.56 -12.12 -8.11
N VAL A 155 -10.00 -12.82 -7.05
CA VAL A 155 -10.79 -12.23 -5.97
C VAL A 155 -9.90 -12.08 -4.74
N LEU A 156 -9.59 -10.83 -4.40
CA LEU A 156 -8.79 -10.48 -3.24
C LEU A 156 -9.71 -10.28 -2.04
N SER A 157 -9.52 -11.07 -0.99
CA SER A 157 -10.33 -11.02 0.24
C SER A 157 -9.46 -10.93 1.50
N ASN A 158 -8.36 -10.19 1.45
CA ASN A 158 -7.35 -10.20 2.52
C ASN A 158 -7.80 -9.36 3.74
N PHE A 159 -8.73 -8.42 3.57
CA PHE A 159 -9.28 -7.57 4.64
C PHE A 159 -10.58 -8.15 5.22
N MET A 160 -10.49 -9.34 5.81
CA MET A 160 -11.60 -9.96 6.55
C MET A 160 -11.65 -9.46 7.98
N THR A 161 -12.86 -9.21 8.46
CA THR A 161 -13.20 -8.71 9.79
C THR A 161 -13.98 -9.77 10.55
N ILE A 162 -14.08 -9.62 11.87
CA ILE A 162 -14.93 -10.47 12.69
C ILE A 162 -16.31 -9.79 12.76
N ASP A 163 -17.35 -10.54 12.38
CA ASP A 163 -18.72 -10.05 12.41
C ASP A 163 -19.17 -9.74 13.84
N ASN A 164 -20.01 -8.72 13.99
CA ASN A 164 -20.67 -8.33 15.24
C ASN A 164 -19.73 -7.98 16.42
N CYS A 165 -18.47 -7.61 16.16
CA CYS A 165 -17.56 -7.16 17.21
C CYS A 165 -17.89 -5.77 17.78
N ILE A 166 -18.44 -4.87 16.96
CA ILE A 166 -18.89 -3.55 17.39
C ILE A 166 -20.42 -3.50 17.29
N PRO A 167 -21.14 -3.23 18.40
CA PRO A 167 -22.59 -3.06 18.37
C PRO A 167 -23.01 -1.98 17.37
N ASP A 168 -24.11 -2.24 16.65
CA ASP A 168 -24.71 -1.32 15.67
C ASP A 168 -23.88 -0.99 14.42
N LEU A 169 -22.73 -1.63 14.20
CA LEU A 169 -21.94 -1.48 12.97
C LEU A 169 -21.87 -2.81 12.20
N ASP A 170 -22.37 -2.79 10.96
CA ASP A 170 -22.20 -3.90 10.02
C ASP A 170 -20.82 -3.82 9.35
N LEU A 171 -19.85 -4.55 9.89
CA LEU A 171 -18.49 -4.60 9.34
C LEU A 171 -18.37 -5.61 8.19
N SER A 172 -19.38 -5.69 7.33
CA SER A 172 -19.37 -6.53 6.13
C SER A 172 -18.12 -6.28 5.27
N THR A 173 -17.56 -7.37 4.77
CA THR A 173 -16.30 -7.36 4.02
C THR A 173 -16.55 -6.96 2.56
N TYR A 174 -15.55 -6.31 1.95
CA TYR A 174 -15.60 -5.89 0.55
C TYR A 174 -14.51 -6.59 -0.26
N PRO A 175 -14.76 -7.84 -0.74
CA PRO A 175 -13.85 -8.50 -1.65
C PRO A 175 -13.65 -7.68 -2.93
N VAL A 176 -12.44 -7.74 -3.48
CA VAL A 176 -12.07 -7.00 -4.69
C VAL A 176 -11.82 -7.99 -5.83
N THR A 177 -12.67 -7.95 -6.84
CA THR A 177 -12.46 -8.72 -8.08
C THR A 177 -11.61 -7.90 -9.03
N VAL A 178 -10.39 -8.37 -9.30
CA VAL A 178 -9.42 -7.71 -10.19
C VAL A 178 -9.33 -8.53 -11.47
N LYS A 179 -9.70 -7.90 -12.60
CA LYS A 179 -9.50 -8.48 -13.93
C LYS A 179 -8.05 -8.33 -14.37
N PHE A 180 -7.60 -9.18 -15.28
CA PHE A 180 -6.24 -9.17 -15.81
C PHE A 180 -5.73 -7.77 -16.20
N ASP A 181 -6.51 -7.03 -17.00
CA ASP A 181 -6.15 -5.67 -17.47
C ASP A 181 -5.98 -4.64 -16.34
N PHE A 182 -6.51 -4.91 -15.15
CA PHE A 182 -6.46 -4.01 -14.01
C PHE A 182 -5.39 -4.39 -12.98
N ILE A 183 -4.72 -5.54 -13.14
CA ILE A 183 -3.70 -6.02 -12.19
C ILE A 183 -2.60 -4.97 -12.00
N THR A 184 -2.02 -4.47 -13.09
CA THR A 184 -0.91 -3.50 -13.03
C THR A 184 -1.35 -2.21 -12.32
N SER A 185 -2.59 -1.76 -12.54
CA SER A 185 -3.15 -0.60 -11.85
C SER A 185 -3.23 -0.82 -10.34
N VAL A 186 -3.74 -1.99 -9.90
CA VAL A 186 -3.82 -2.33 -8.48
C VAL A 186 -2.43 -2.50 -7.85
N GLN A 187 -1.51 -3.18 -8.53
CA GLN A 187 -0.11 -3.31 -8.08
C GLN A 187 0.52 -1.94 -7.89
N ARG A 188 0.40 -1.04 -8.86
CA ARG A 188 0.89 0.33 -8.76
C ARG A 188 0.32 1.06 -7.56
N SER A 189 -0.99 0.96 -7.32
CA SER A 189 -1.63 1.59 -6.15
C SER A 189 -1.08 1.04 -4.83
N ILE A 190 -0.85 -0.27 -4.72
CA ILE A 190 -0.24 -0.87 -3.52
C ILE A 190 1.19 -0.33 -3.32
N LEU A 191 1.99 -0.28 -4.38
CA LEU A 191 3.35 0.29 -4.32
C LEU A 191 3.33 1.76 -3.92
N GLU A 192 2.35 2.53 -4.39
CA GLU A 192 2.19 3.93 -4.00
C GLU A 192 1.79 4.08 -2.52
N ILE A 193 0.93 3.20 -2.01
CA ILE A 193 0.58 3.12 -0.58
C ILE A 193 1.83 2.82 0.26
N ILE A 194 2.65 1.85 -0.15
CA ILE A 194 3.93 1.53 0.52
C ILE A 194 4.85 2.75 0.53
N ASN A 195 5.03 3.40 -0.62
CA ASN A 195 5.88 4.58 -0.76
C ASN A 195 5.42 5.72 0.17
N LYS A 196 4.15 6.10 0.08
CA LYS A 196 3.57 7.23 0.83
C LYS A 196 3.44 6.96 2.33
N SER A 197 3.34 5.69 2.74
CA SER A 197 3.32 5.33 4.16
C SER A 197 4.70 5.34 4.81
N GLY A 198 5.77 5.40 4.01
CA GLY A 198 7.16 5.46 4.46
C GLY A 198 7.78 4.07 4.51
N ILE A 199 8.56 3.74 3.49
CA ILE A 199 9.14 2.41 3.28
C ILE A 199 9.97 1.90 4.47
N SER A 200 10.64 2.79 5.22
CA SER A 200 11.44 2.45 6.40
C SER A 200 10.66 1.87 7.57
N THR A 201 9.34 2.06 7.59
CA THR A 201 8.47 1.56 8.64
C THR A 201 8.03 0.12 8.44
N TRP A 202 8.17 -0.40 7.22
CA TRP A 202 7.73 -1.73 6.83
C TRP A 202 8.74 -2.80 7.20
N ASP A 203 8.34 -4.07 7.09
CA ASP A 203 9.25 -5.21 7.20
C ASP A 203 10.17 -5.24 5.97
N GLN A 204 11.42 -4.80 6.15
CA GLN A 204 12.38 -4.61 5.07
C GLN A 204 12.73 -5.92 4.35
N GLU A 205 12.78 -7.04 5.08
CA GLU A 205 13.07 -8.35 4.51
C GLU A 205 11.91 -8.81 3.61
N LYS A 206 10.67 -8.71 4.10
CA LYS A 206 9.50 -9.02 3.28
C LYS A 206 9.39 -8.13 2.06
N LEU A 207 9.66 -6.83 2.20
CA LEU A 207 9.67 -5.88 1.08
C LEU A 207 10.71 -6.27 0.04
N TRP A 208 11.94 -6.59 0.45
CA TRP A 208 12.97 -7.05 -0.48
C TRP A 208 12.53 -8.29 -1.26
N ASN A 209 12.00 -9.29 -0.56
CA ASN A 209 11.57 -10.53 -1.19
C ASN A 209 10.47 -10.29 -2.25
N ILE A 210 9.43 -9.53 -1.91
CA ILE A 210 8.36 -9.24 -2.86
C ILE A 210 8.81 -8.31 -3.99
N PHE A 211 9.70 -7.34 -3.74
CA PHE A 211 10.23 -6.47 -4.78
C PHE A 211 11.05 -7.26 -5.81
N ILE A 212 11.91 -8.17 -5.36
CA ILE A 212 12.65 -9.05 -6.26
C ILE A 212 11.70 -9.94 -7.07
N GLU A 213 10.71 -10.57 -6.43
CA GLU A 213 9.73 -11.39 -7.15
C GLU A 213 8.95 -10.57 -8.20
N THR A 214 8.54 -9.34 -7.83
CA THR A 214 7.83 -8.41 -8.72
C THR A 214 8.71 -7.99 -9.90
N LEU A 215 9.99 -7.70 -9.67
CA LEU A 215 10.96 -7.35 -10.73
C LEU A 215 11.15 -8.46 -11.75
N ILE A 216 10.98 -9.73 -11.36
CA ILE A 216 11.12 -10.87 -12.26
C ILE A 216 9.85 -10.99 -13.12
N LYS A 217 8.68 -10.99 -12.48
CA LYS A 217 7.45 -11.53 -13.07
C LYS A 217 6.46 -10.49 -13.62
N SER A 218 6.57 -9.23 -13.23
CA SER A 218 5.54 -8.22 -13.53
C SER A 218 5.75 -7.49 -14.86
N ALA A 219 4.77 -6.69 -15.26
CA ALA A 219 4.85 -5.82 -16.43
C ALA A 219 5.97 -4.76 -16.32
N PRO A 220 6.49 -4.23 -17.45
CA PRO A 220 7.59 -3.26 -17.45
C PRO A 220 7.32 -2.00 -16.62
N ASP A 221 6.10 -1.47 -16.65
CA ASP A 221 5.74 -0.28 -15.88
C ASP A 221 5.81 -0.52 -14.35
N ILE A 222 5.43 -1.71 -13.89
CA ILE A 222 5.54 -2.10 -12.47
C ILE A 222 6.99 -2.31 -12.07
N LYS A 223 7.82 -2.91 -12.93
CA LYS A 223 9.26 -3.06 -12.67
C LYS A 223 9.93 -1.72 -12.41
N LEU A 224 9.55 -0.68 -13.16
CA LEU A 224 10.05 0.69 -12.96
C LEU A 224 9.70 1.22 -11.56
N ASN A 225 8.44 1.09 -11.14
CA ASN A 225 7.99 1.50 -9.81
C ASN A 225 8.76 0.77 -8.70
N ILE A 226 9.06 -0.52 -8.88
CA ILE A 226 9.86 -1.29 -7.92
C ILE A 226 11.31 -0.80 -7.87
N LEU A 227 11.93 -0.47 -9.00
CA LEU A 227 13.29 0.06 -9.03
C LEU A 227 13.40 1.39 -8.27
N GLU A 228 12.41 2.27 -8.42
CA GLU A 228 12.33 3.53 -7.68
C GLU A 228 12.24 3.30 -6.17
N LEU A 229 11.41 2.33 -5.73
CA LEU A 229 11.30 1.99 -4.31
C LEU A 229 12.53 1.26 -3.77
N SER A 230 13.15 0.40 -4.59
CA SER A 230 14.37 -0.33 -4.22
C SER A 230 15.53 0.63 -3.98
N THR A 231 15.58 1.77 -4.67
CA THR A 231 16.56 2.83 -4.43
C THR A 231 16.44 3.36 -2.99
N GLN A 232 15.23 3.71 -2.57
CA GLN A 232 14.97 4.18 -1.20
C GLN A 232 15.30 3.10 -0.17
N LEU A 233 15.02 1.84 -0.49
CA LEU A 233 15.28 0.69 0.37
C LEU A 233 16.78 0.41 0.56
N ILE A 234 17.59 0.63 -0.49
CA ILE A 234 19.05 0.53 -0.42
C ILE A 234 19.63 1.57 0.52
N GLU A 235 19.14 2.82 0.45
CA GLU A 235 19.60 3.91 1.32
C GLU A 235 19.39 3.61 2.81
N LEU A 236 18.44 2.72 3.14
CA LEU A 236 18.13 2.29 4.50
C LEU A 236 18.91 1.04 4.95
N CYS A 237 19.50 0.31 4.01
CA CYS A 237 20.24 -0.92 4.30
C CYS A 237 21.74 -0.61 4.42
N ASP A 238 22.44 -1.30 5.33
CA ASP A 238 23.89 -1.31 5.30
C ASP A 238 24.36 -1.87 3.95
N SER A 239 25.23 -1.10 3.30
CA SER A 239 25.51 -1.12 1.87
C SER A 239 26.34 -2.33 1.38
N THR A 240 26.33 -3.41 2.16
CA THR A 240 26.95 -4.72 1.90
C THR A 240 25.93 -5.85 1.79
N SER A 241 24.63 -5.53 1.74
CA SER A 241 23.57 -6.54 1.74
C SER A 241 23.56 -7.39 0.46
N GLN A 242 23.31 -8.70 0.62
CA GLN A 242 23.07 -9.65 -0.47
C GLN A 242 21.97 -9.16 -1.44
N TYR A 243 21.03 -8.36 -0.94
CA TYR A 243 19.96 -7.73 -1.72
C TYR A 243 20.50 -6.78 -2.80
N ALA A 244 21.50 -5.96 -2.49
CA ALA A 244 22.10 -5.05 -3.47
C ALA A 244 22.74 -5.81 -4.64
N SER A 245 23.46 -6.90 -4.34
CA SER A 245 24.06 -7.76 -5.37
C SER A 245 23.00 -8.45 -6.24
N THR A 246 21.93 -8.93 -5.60
CA THR A 246 20.79 -9.56 -6.27
C THR A 246 20.06 -8.56 -7.18
N LEU A 247 19.87 -7.33 -6.71
CA LEU A 247 19.24 -6.27 -7.48
C LEU A 247 20.06 -5.91 -8.73
N ILE A 248 21.40 -5.81 -8.62
CA ILE A 248 22.27 -5.56 -9.78
C ILE A 248 22.06 -6.60 -10.89
N ILE A 249 21.95 -7.89 -10.51
CA ILE A 249 21.71 -8.98 -11.46
C ILE A 249 20.38 -8.76 -12.19
N TYR A 250 19.28 -8.53 -11.46
CA TYR A 250 17.97 -8.35 -12.09
C TYR A 250 17.85 -7.06 -12.90
N ILE A 251 18.51 -5.98 -12.47
CA ILE A 251 18.60 -4.76 -13.26
C ILE A 251 19.31 -5.02 -14.59
N THR A 252 20.40 -5.79 -14.57
CA THR A 252 21.14 -6.15 -15.78
C THR A 252 20.25 -6.92 -16.76
N GLU A 253 19.47 -7.89 -16.27
CA GLU A 253 18.50 -8.62 -17.10
C GLU A 253 17.38 -7.73 -17.63
N ILE A 254 16.89 -6.77 -16.83
CA ILE A 254 15.92 -5.77 -17.28
C ILE A 254 16.48 -4.96 -18.45
N ILE A 255 17.70 -4.43 -18.32
CA ILE A 255 18.35 -3.64 -19.37
C ILE A 255 18.46 -4.42 -20.68
N ARG A 256 18.87 -5.69 -20.61
CA ARG A 256 18.95 -6.58 -21.78
C ARG A 256 17.59 -6.83 -22.43
N THR A 257 16.51 -6.74 -21.66
CA THR A 257 15.14 -6.98 -22.14
C THR A 257 14.49 -5.70 -22.70
N ILE A 258 14.95 -4.50 -22.30
CA ILE A 258 14.38 -3.22 -22.74
C ILE A 258 14.24 -3.10 -24.28
N PRO A 259 15.26 -3.39 -25.10
CA PRO A 259 15.13 -3.30 -26.56
C PRO A 259 13.99 -4.16 -27.11
N THR A 260 13.77 -5.32 -26.49
CA THR A 260 12.67 -6.22 -26.84
C THR A 260 11.32 -5.57 -26.50
N TRP A 261 11.17 -4.99 -25.30
CA TRP A 261 9.95 -4.28 -24.91
C TRP A 261 9.66 -3.06 -25.78
N THR A 262 10.68 -2.28 -26.14
CA THR A 262 10.53 -1.16 -27.08
C THR A 262 10.04 -1.66 -28.44
N SER A 263 10.65 -2.71 -28.97
CA SER A 263 10.29 -3.27 -30.29
C SER A 263 8.86 -3.80 -30.36
N PHE A 264 8.33 -4.34 -29.26
CA PHE A 264 6.95 -4.81 -29.14
C PHE A 264 5.96 -3.72 -28.72
N GLY A 265 6.40 -2.47 -28.56
CA GLY A 265 5.54 -1.36 -28.13
C GLY A 265 5.04 -1.47 -26.68
N GLN A 266 5.67 -2.30 -25.86
CA GLN A 266 5.35 -2.46 -24.43
C GLN A 266 5.94 -1.34 -23.57
N LEU A 267 6.89 -0.58 -24.12
CA LEU A 267 7.55 0.54 -23.46
C LEU A 267 7.45 1.80 -24.34
N THR A 268 6.89 2.88 -23.80
CA THR A 268 6.88 4.17 -24.50
C THR A 268 8.23 4.88 -24.36
N ILE A 269 8.49 5.87 -25.21
CA ILE A 269 9.72 6.68 -25.15
C ILE A 269 9.81 7.43 -23.81
N GLU A 270 8.69 7.93 -23.28
CA GLU A 270 8.63 8.57 -21.97
C GLU A 270 8.99 7.59 -20.86
N ALA A 271 8.46 6.36 -20.91
CA ALA A 271 8.78 5.31 -19.94
C ALA A 271 10.26 4.90 -20.02
N LEU A 272 10.83 4.79 -21.22
CA LEU A 272 12.25 4.51 -21.43
C LEU A 272 13.14 5.59 -20.81
N ASN A 273 12.82 6.86 -21.02
CA ASN A 273 13.53 7.98 -20.39
C ASN A 273 13.48 7.92 -18.86
N GLN A 274 12.32 7.54 -18.31
CA GLN A 274 12.16 7.36 -16.86
C GLN A 274 12.99 6.18 -16.36
N TYR A 275 13.03 5.07 -17.10
CA TYR A 275 13.91 3.94 -16.83
C TYR A 275 15.37 4.35 -16.71
N VAL A 276 15.91 5.04 -17.71
CA VAL A 276 17.30 5.53 -17.69
C VAL A 276 17.55 6.39 -16.45
N LYS A 277 16.65 7.32 -16.14
CA LYS A 277 16.77 8.20 -14.97
C LYS A 277 16.80 7.39 -13.66
N THR A 278 15.89 6.43 -13.51
CA THR A 278 15.81 5.58 -12.33
C THR A 278 17.03 4.68 -12.20
N LEU A 279 17.51 4.08 -13.29
CA LEU A 279 18.73 3.27 -13.31
C LEU A 279 19.96 4.06 -12.87
N LEU A 280 20.11 5.29 -13.38
CA LEU A 280 21.20 6.18 -12.95
C LEU A 280 21.11 6.53 -11.46
N GLN A 281 19.89 6.71 -10.93
CA GLN A 281 19.70 6.95 -9.50
C GLN A 281 20.08 5.72 -8.68
N VAL A 282 19.64 4.52 -9.07
CA VAL A 282 20.02 3.27 -8.40
C VAL A 282 21.54 3.09 -8.37
N ILE A 283 22.22 3.30 -9.50
CA ILE A 283 23.69 3.19 -9.58
C ILE A 283 24.39 4.11 -8.59
N ARG A 284 23.89 5.34 -8.41
CA ARG A 284 24.46 6.30 -7.45
C ARG A 284 24.32 5.85 -6.00
N THR A 285 23.29 5.06 -5.68
CA THR A 285 23.06 4.53 -4.33
C THR A 285 23.82 3.24 -4.04
N LEU A 286 24.25 2.52 -5.08
CA LEU A 286 24.97 1.25 -4.94
C LEU A 286 26.46 1.45 -4.66
N VAL A 287 27.02 0.55 -3.85
CA VAL A 287 28.46 0.53 -3.59
C VAL A 287 29.22 -0.06 -4.79
N ALA A 288 30.37 0.54 -5.08
CA ALA A 288 31.26 0.11 -6.15
C ALA A 288 31.58 -1.39 -6.04
N SER A 289 31.28 -2.14 -7.10
CA SER A 289 31.56 -3.56 -7.23
C SER A 289 31.81 -3.92 -8.70
N THR A 290 32.40 -5.08 -8.96
CA THR A 290 32.61 -5.58 -10.34
C THR A 290 31.30 -5.76 -11.10
N ASN A 291 30.24 -6.16 -10.39
CA ASN A 291 28.91 -6.31 -10.96
C ASN A 291 28.32 -4.94 -11.36
N LEU A 292 28.54 -3.91 -10.53
CA LEU A 292 28.14 -2.54 -10.87
C LEU A 292 28.87 -2.02 -12.11
N THR A 293 30.16 -2.32 -12.27
CA THR A 293 30.91 -1.95 -13.49
C THR A 293 30.31 -2.60 -14.73
N THR A 294 29.93 -3.88 -14.65
CA THR A 294 29.28 -4.60 -15.76
C THR A 294 27.94 -3.95 -16.11
N LEU A 295 27.13 -3.66 -15.08
CA LEU A 295 25.87 -2.95 -15.24
C LEU A 295 26.05 -1.58 -15.93
N CYS A 296 27.08 -0.82 -15.57
CA CYS A 296 27.35 0.47 -16.22
C CYS A 296 27.65 0.32 -17.72
N PHE A 297 28.37 -0.72 -18.15
CA PHE A 297 28.61 -0.98 -19.56
C PHE A 297 27.32 -1.33 -20.30
N GLU A 298 26.48 -2.20 -19.73
CA GLU A 298 25.19 -2.58 -20.33
C GLU A 298 24.25 -1.37 -20.50
N ILE A 299 24.29 -0.39 -19.59
CA ILE A 299 23.54 0.85 -19.74
C ILE A 299 24.09 1.72 -20.86
N ILE A 300 25.42 1.82 -21.00
CA ILE A 300 26.03 2.56 -22.10
C ILE A 300 25.60 1.95 -23.43
N ASP A 301 25.67 0.63 -23.55
CA ASP A 301 25.26 -0.09 -24.76
C ASP A 301 23.77 0.14 -25.07
N LEU A 302 22.90 0.11 -24.06
CA LEU A 302 21.48 0.45 -24.20
C LEU A 302 21.27 1.87 -24.71
N LEU A 303 22.00 2.84 -24.15
CA LEU A 303 21.88 4.25 -24.53
C LEU A 303 22.34 4.49 -25.96
N GLU A 304 23.41 3.83 -26.40
CA GLU A 304 23.85 3.89 -27.79
C GLU A 304 22.80 3.30 -28.75
N HIS A 305 22.23 2.14 -28.40
CA HIS A 305 21.26 1.45 -29.24
C HIS A 305 19.91 2.17 -29.37
N GLU A 306 19.36 2.68 -28.26
CA GLU A 306 17.98 3.20 -28.24
C GLU A 306 17.89 4.71 -28.48
N PHE A 307 18.97 5.48 -28.29
CA PHE A 307 18.94 6.95 -28.38
C PHE A 307 19.87 7.56 -29.43
N ILE A 308 20.87 6.83 -29.91
CA ILE A 308 21.86 7.33 -30.89
C ILE A 308 21.73 6.59 -32.23
N GLY A 309 21.22 5.35 -32.24
CA GLY A 309 20.85 4.57 -33.43
C GLY A 309 19.55 5.04 -34.08
#